data_AF-A0A2E8UMT8-F1
#
_entry.id   AF-A0A2E8UMT8-F1
#
_cell.length_a   1.000
_cell.length_b   1.000
_cell.length_c   1.000
_cell.angle_alpha   90.00
_cell.angle_beta   90.00
_cell.angle_gamma   90.00
#
_symmetry.space_group_name_H-M   'P 1'
#
loop_
_entity.id
_entity.type
_entity.pdbx_description
1 polymer ?
#
loop_
_entity_poly.entity_id
_entity_poly.type
_entity_poly.pdbx_seq_one_letter_code
_entity_poly.pdbx_strand_id
1 'polypeptide(L)'
;MPDRDHDILIIGGGVIGLCCGWYLSQAGRTVTILDRDPTRRESCSDENAGMVVPSHFIPLAAPGVIAQGLKWMLNPKSPFYLRPRLDPALWSWCWQFFRHANAQHVNDTKQLLADFSLESRRLFLELADE
;
A
#
# COMPACT_ATOMS: atom_id res chain seq x y z
N MET A 1 16.47 -23.60 22.10
CA MET A 1 16.04 -22.39 21.36
C MET A 1 16.75 -21.21 22.00
N PRO A 2 17.24 -20.22 21.25
CA PRO A 2 17.80 -19.03 21.88
C PRO A 2 16.71 -18.40 22.73
N ASP A 3 17.06 -18.10 23.97
CA ASP A 3 16.28 -17.31 24.91
C ASP A 3 16.01 -15.95 24.27
N ARG A 4 14.75 -15.51 24.17
CA ARG A 4 14.39 -14.39 23.29
C ARG A 4 13.31 -13.51 23.92
N ASP A 5 13.77 -12.52 24.70
CA ASP A 5 13.07 -11.27 25.01
C ASP A 5 12.78 -10.52 23.69
N HIS A 6 11.77 -10.94 22.96
CA HIS A 6 11.30 -10.27 21.75
C HIS A 6 9.83 -9.89 21.92
N ASP A 7 9.56 -8.59 21.96
CA ASP A 7 8.21 -8.06 22.17
C ASP A 7 7.40 -8.05 20.87
N ILE A 8 8.06 -8.01 19.70
CA ILE A 8 7.41 -7.78 18.41
C ILE A 8 7.94 -8.72 17.33
N LEU A 9 7.03 -9.38 16.62
CA LEU A 9 7.29 -10.17 15.42
C LEU A 9 6.70 -9.47 14.19
N ILE A 10 7.54 -9.22 13.18
CA ILE A 10 7.14 -8.68 11.87
C ILE A 10 7.23 -9.81 10.84
N ILE A 11 6.16 -10.00 10.06
CA ILE A 11 6.11 -10.99 8.99
C ILE A 11 6.28 -10.27 7.65
N GLY A 12 7.40 -10.54 6.99
CA GLY A 12 7.81 -9.89 5.74
C GLY A 12 8.96 -8.91 5.96
N GLY A 13 10.08 -9.16 5.28
CA GLY A 13 11.29 -8.35 5.22
C GLY A 13 11.35 -7.43 4.00
N GLY A 14 10.21 -7.08 3.40
CA GLY A 14 10.14 -6.03 2.40
C GLY A 14 10.41 -4.64 2.97
N VAL A 15 10.41 -3.61 2.12
CA VAL A 15 10.72 -2.22 2.51
C VAL A 15 9.89 -1.75 3.70
N ILE A 16 8.59 -2.04 3.73
CA ILE A 16 7.70 -1.64 4.84
C ILE A 16 8.05 -2.37 6.14
N GLY A 17 8.28 -3.70 6.08
CA GLY A 17 8.62 -4.48 7.26
C GLY A 17 9.95 -4.06 7.88
N LEU A 18 10.93 -3.73 7.03
CA LEU A 18 12.20 -3.14 7.47
C LEU A 18 12.02 -1.77 8.12
N CYS A 19 11.29 -0.85 7.49
CA CYS A 19 11.03 0.47 8.06
C CYS A 19 10.35 0.34 9.43
N CYS A 20 9.30 -0.49 9.54
CA CYS A 20 8.66 -0.76 10.82
C CYS A 20 9.65 -1.30 11.86
N GLY A 21 10.48 -2.28 11.48
CA GLY A 21 11.49 -2.84 12.38
C GLY A 21 12.51 -1.80 12.86
N TRP A 22 12.96 -0.91 11.96
CA TRP A 22 13.88 0.17 12.27
C TRP A 22 13.26 1.16 13.27
N TYR A 23 12.08 1.73 13.00
CA TYR A 23 11.42 2.67 13.91
C TYR A 23 11.08 2.04 15.27
N LEU A 24 10.70 0.76 15.30
CA LEU A 24 10.44 0.04 16.55
C LEU A 24 11.73 -0.23 17.34
N SER A 25 12.83 -0.55 16.67
CA SER A 25 14.15 -0.68 17.30
C SER A 25 14.59 0.64 17.93
N GLN A 26 14.41 1.77 17.22
CA GLN A 26 14.70 3.11 17.76
C GLN A 26 13.82 3.45 18.97
N ALA A 27 12.60 2.92 19.03
CA ALA A 27 11.72 3.02 20.19
C ALA A 27 12.08 2.06 21.35
N GLY A 28 13.24 1.39 21.29
CA GLY A 28 13.74 0.48 22.32
C GLY A 28 13.05 -0.89 22.35
N ARG A 29 12.37 -1.27 21.27
CA ARG A 29 11.71 -2.59 21.17
C ARG A 29 12.64 -3.61 20.56
N THR A 30 12.59 -4.84 21.09
CA THR A 30 13.27 -5.96 20.47
C THR A 30 12.37 -6.60 19.40
N VAL A 31 12.82 -6.52 18.14
CA VAL A 31 12.03 -6.94 16.98
C VAL A 31 12.66 -8.16 16.31
N THR A 32 11.82 -9.13 15.95
CA THR A 32 12.18 -10.19 15.00
C THR A 32 11.46 -9.97 13.68
N ILE A 33 12.19 -10.01 12.57
CA ILE A 33 11.61 -10.01 11.22
C ILE A 33 11.74 -11.40 10.63
N LEU A 34 10.60 -12.00 10.30
CA LEU A 34 10.53 -13.29 9.63
C LEU A 34 10.20 -13.06 8.15
N ASP A 35 11.12 -13.43 7.27
CA ASP A 35 10.88 -13.52 5.83
C ASP A 35 10.99 -14.97 5.36
N ARG A 36 10.19 -15.31 4.35
CA ARG A 36 10.22 -16.63 3.70
C ARG A 36 11.44 -16.76 2.79
N ASP A 37 11.84 -15.70 2.11
CA ASP A 37 13.04 -15.67 1.27
C ASP A 37 14.10 -14.75 1.89
N PRO A 38 15.18 -15.32 2.46
CA PRO A 38 16.25 -14.52 3.04
C PRO A 38 17.02 -13.71 1.99
N THR A 39 16.97 -14.09 0.71
CA THR A 39 17.63 -13.37 -0.38
C THR A 39 16.82 -12.19 -0.89
N ARG A 40 15.51 -12.16 -0.59
CA ARG A 40 14.52 -11.15 -1.00
C ARG A 40 14.36 -10.97 -2.51
N ARG A 41 14.97 -11.87 -3.29
CA ARG A 41 14.91 -11.86 -4.74
C ARG A 41 13.49 -12.20 -5.15
N GLU A 42 12.99 -11.58 -6.22
CA GLU A 42 11.61 -11.77 -6.69
C GLU A 42 10.52 -11.19 -5.75
N SER A 43 10.87 -10.31 -4.82
CA SER A 43 9.89 -9.55 -4.03
C SER A 43 9.52 -8.24 -4.71
N CYS A 44 8.32 -7.69 -4.42
CA CYS A 44 7.93 -6.36 -4.89
C CYS A 44 8.86 -5.23 -4.41
N SER A 45 9.71 -5.50 -3.40
CA SER A 45 10.68 -4.54 -2.88
C SER A 45 12.05 -4.62 -3.56
N ASP A 46 12.34 -5.66 -4.33
CA ASP A 46 13.65 -5.89 -4.97
C ASP A 46 13.78 -5.18 -6.34
N GLU A 47 12.75 -5.31 -7.19
CA GLU A 47 12.75 -4.78 -8.57
C GLU A 47 11.68 -3.69 -8.79
N ASN A 48 11.48 -2.81 -7.82
CA ASN A 48 10.60 -1.65 -8.03
C ASN A 48 11.34 -0.48 -8.69
N ALA A 49 10.59 0.46 -9.28
CA ALA A 49 11.16 1.62 -9.96
C ALA A 49 11.77 2.69 -9.02
N GLY A 50 11.80 2.46 -7.70
CA GLY A 50 12.36 3.40 -6.71
C GLY A 50 11.60 4.72 -6.58
N MET A 51 10.36 4.77 -7.08
CA MET A 51 9.61 6.02 -7.20
C MET A 51 8.99 6.43 -5.86
N VAL A 52 9.34 7.62 -5.38
CA VAL A 52 8.66 8.29 -4.25
C VAL A 52 7.79 9.41 -4.82
N VAL A 53 6.47 9.21 -4.82
CA VAL A 53 5.54 10.03 -5.61
C VAL A 53 4.48 10.70 -4.73
N PRO A 54 4.82 11.81 -4.05
CA PRO A 54 3.86 12.49 -3.19
C PRO A 54 2.75 13.24 -3.95
N SER A 55 2.89 13.38 -5.27
CA SER A 55 1.92 14.08 -6.14
C SER A 55 0.65 13.27 -6.43
N HIS A 56 0.62 11.98 -6.11
CA HIS A 56 -0.51 11.08 -6.40
C HIS A 56 -1.39 10.86 -5.16
N PHE A 57 -2.03 11.93 -4.69
CA PHE A 57 -2.89 11.93 -3.50
C PHE A 57 -4.39 11.91 -3.80
N ILE A 58 -4.78 11.88 -5.07
CA ILE A 58 -6.18 11.67 -5.46
C ILE A 58 -6.51 10.19 -5.25
N PRO A 59 -7.56 9.85 -4.48
CA PRO A 59 -7.90 8.46 -4.21
C PRO A 59 -8.29 7.74 -5.51
N LEU A 60 -8.02 6.42 -5.54
CA LEU A 60 -8.37 5.58 -6.68
C LEU A 60 -9.87 5.62 -7.00
N ALA A 61 -10.71 5.72 -5.97
CA ALA A 61 -12.14 5.95 -6.10
C ALA A 61 -12.41 7.45 -6.38
N ALA A 62 -12.20 7.87 -7.63
CA ALA A 62 -12.47 9.24 -8.08
C ALA A 62 -13.55 9.27 -9.18
N PRO A 63 -14.25 10.42 -9.36
CA PRO A 63 -15.18 10.61 -10.46
C PRO A 63 -14.53 10.27 -11.81
N GLY A 64 -15.26 9.56 -12.68
CA GLY A 64 -14.76 9.15 -14.00
C GLY A 64 -13.95 7.84 -14.02
N VAL A 65 -13.38 7.43 -12.89
CA VAL A 65 -12.68 6.13 -12.77
C VAL A 65 -13.66 4.97 -12.92
N ILE A 66 -14.91 5.09 -12.45
CA ILE A 66 -15.94 4.07 -12.65
C ILE A 66 -16.22 3.83 -14.14
N ALA A 67 -16.34 4.91 -14.93
CA ALA A 67 -16.67 4.79 -16.36
C ALA A 67 -15.52 4.14 -17.15
N GLN A 68 -14.26 4.50 -16.82
CA GLN A 68 -13.08 3.84 -17.38
C GLN A 68 -12.94 2.40 -16.87
N GLY A 69 -13.18 2.18 -15.58
CA GLY A 69 -13.14 0.90 -14.90
C GLY A 69 -14.12 -0.11 -15.51
N LEU A 70 -15.39 0.28 -15.72
CA LEU A 70 -16.38 -0.57 -16.40
C LEU A 70 -15.96 -0.91 -17.84
N LYS A 71 -15.41 0.07 -18.57
CA LYS A 71 -14.89 -0.15 -19.93
C LYS A 71 -13.70 -1.12 -19.94
N TRP A 72 -12.86 -1.07 -18.92
CA TRP A 72 -11.69 -1.93 -18.74
C TRP A 72 -12.05 -3.32 -18.22
N MET A 73 -13.04 -3.44 -17.33
CA MET A 73 -13.52 -4.71 -16.78
C MET A 73 -14.07 -5.64 -17.86
N LEU A 74 -14.66 -5.07 -18.93
CA LEU A 74 -15.17 -5.84 -20.07
C LEU A 74 -14.10 -6.18 -21.13
N ASN A 75 -12.89 -5.63 -21.01
CA ASN A 75 -11.80 -5.91 -21.92
C ASN A 75 -10.83 -6.93 -21.29
N PRO A 76 -10.77 -8.18 -21.77
CA PRO A 76 -9.88 -9.21 -21.23
C PRO A 76 -8.39 -8.92 -21.42
N LYS A 77 -8.03 -7.94 -22.27
CA LYS A 77 -6.65 -7.45 -22.43
C LYS A 77 -6.34 -6.26 -21.51
N SER A 78 -7.27 -5.83 -20.68
CA SER A 78 -7.07 -4.73 -19.74
C SER A 78 -6.31 -5.20 -18.50
N PRO A 79 -5.38 -4.39 -17.95
CA PRO A 79 -4.77 -4.66 -16.65
C PRO A 79 -5.78 -4.68 -15.49
N PHE A 80 -7.01 -4.22 -15.72
CA PHE A 80 -8.10 -4.19 -14.73
C PHE A 80 -9.28 -5.09 -15.14
N TYR A 81 -9.01 -6.22 -15.79
CA TYR A 81 -10.03 -7.22 -16.11
C TYR A 81 -10.55 -7.87 -14.81
N LEU A 82 -11.85 -7.72 -14.56
CA LEU A 82 -12.51 -8.32 -13.41
C LEU A 82 -13.36 -9.48 -13.92
N ARG A 83 -12.92 -10.71 -13.62
CA ARG A 83 -13.63 -11.91 -14.05
C ARG A 83 -15.03 -11.90 -13.41
N PRO A 84 -16.12 -11.88 -14.20
CA PRO A 84 -17.47 -11.91 -13.65
C PRO A 84 -17.65 -13.18 -12.84
N ARG A 85 -17.92 -13.04 -11.53
CA ARG A 85 -18.18 -14.13 -10.60
C ARG A 85 -19.36 -13.74 -9.71
N LEU A 86 -20.19 -14.70 -9.37
CA LEU A 86 -21.28 -14.52 -8.41
C LEU A 86 -20.73 -14.62 -6.98
N ASP A 87 -19.86 -13.68 -6.63
CA ASP A 87 -19.27 -13.56 -5.30
C ASP A 87 -19.91 -12.36 -4.57
N PRO A 88 -20.73 -12.57 -3.53
CA PRO A 88 -21.36 -11.48 -2.78
C PRO A 88 -20.36 -10.47 -2.18
N ALA A 89 -19.16 -10.92 -1.79
CA ALA A 89 -18.13 -10.04 -1.24
C ALA A 89 -17.59 -9.09 -2.31
N LEU A 90 -17.37 -9.61 -3.52
CA LEU A 90 -16.95 -8.82 -4.67
C LEU A 90 -17.99 -7.76 -5.04
N TRP A 91 -19.28 -8.14 -5.09
CA TRP A 91 -20.35 -7.19 -5.39
C TRP A 91 -20.51 -6.11 -4.30
N SER A 92 -20.38 -6.49 -3.03
CA SER A 92 -20.37 -5.54 -1.90
C SER A 92 -19.22 -4.54 -2.03
N TRP A 93 -18.02 -5.01 -2.36
CA TRP A 93 -16.85 -4.16 -2.57
C TRP A 93 -17.05 -3.22 -3.77
N CYS A 94 -17.53 -3.73 -4.91
CA CYS A 94 -17.84 -2.91 -6.08
C CYS A 94 -18.86 -1.81 -5.77
N TRP A 95 -19.90 -2.14 -4.99
CA TRP A 95 -20.89 -1.16 -4.56
C TRP A 95 -20.30 -0.08 -3.64
N GLN A 96 -19.45 -0.46 -2.68
CA GLN A 96 -18.75 0.50 -1.82
C GLN A 96 -17.81 1.39 -2.64
N PHE A 97 -17.02 0.81 -3.54
CA PHE A 97 -16.16 1.56 -4.45
C PHE A 97 -16.95 2.56 -5.28
N PHE A 98 -18.09 2.13 -5.85
CA PHE A 98 -18.98 3.00 -6.61
C PHE A 98 -19.51 4.17 -5.77
N ARG A 99 -19.98 3.89 -4.54
CA ARG A 99 -20.48 4.92 -3.62
C ARG A 99 -19.42 5.96 -3.26
N HIS A 100 -18.16 5.55 -3.13
CA HIS A 100 -17.06 6.44 -2.76
C HIS A 100 -16.38 7.12 -3.95
N ALA A 101 -16.60 6.65 -5.19
CA ALA A 101 -16.03 7.26 -6.38
C ALA A 101 -16.80 8.53 -6.84
N ASN A 102 -16.84 9.53 -5.95
CA ASN A 102 -17.52 10.80 -6.15
C ASN A 102 -16.65 11.99 -5.72
N ALA A 103 -17.03 13.21 -6.16
CA ALA A 103 -16.22 14.41 -5.93
C ALA A 103 -16.17 14.83 -4.46
N GLN A 104 -17.23 14.55 -3.69
CA GLN A 104 -17.27 14.85 -2.27
C GLN A 104 -16.22 14.04 -1.53
N HIS A 105 -16.18 12.72 -1.75
CA HIS A 105 -15.19 11.84 -1.14
C HIS A 105 -13.75 12.27 -1.47
N VAL A 106 -13.47 12.60 -2.74
CA VAL A 106 -12.16 13.14 -3.14
C VAL A 106 -11.82 14.41 -2.37
N ASN A 107 -12.75 15.35 -2.24
CA ASN A 107 -12.50 16.60 -1.52
C ASN A 107 -12.27 16.37 -0.03
N ASP A 108 -12.97 15.41 0.57
CA ASP A 108 -12.85 15.08 1.99
C ASP A 108 -11.52 14.39 2.31
N THR A 109 -10.97 13.60 1.38
CA THR A 109 -9.77 12.79 1.64
C THR A 109 -8.48 13.34 1.04
N LYS A 110 -8.54 14.16 -0.03
CA LYS A 110 -7.34 14.58 -0.78
C LYS A 110 -6.30 15.27 0.09
N GLN A 111 -6.72 16.09 1.07
CA GLN A 111 -5.79 16.81 1.92
C GLN A 111 -5.04 15.84 2.84
N LEU A 112 -5.77 14.95 3.50
CA LEU A 112 -5.19 13.92 4.36
C LEU A 112 -4.19 13.02 3.60
N LEU A 113 -4.56 12.60 2.39
CA LEU A 113 -3.67 11.78 1.55
C LEU A 113 -2.43 12.56 1.11
N ALA A 114 -2.57 13.86 0.80
CA ALA A 114 -1.45 14.73 0.47
C ALA A 114 -0.51 14.89 1.67
N ASP A 115 -1.06 15.11 2.86
CA ASP A 115 -0.30 15.27 4.09
C ASP A 115 0.49 14.00 4.42
N PHE A 116 -0.14 12.82 4.34
CA PHE A 116 0.56 11.54 4.50
C PHE A 116 1.64 11.32 3.44
N SER A 117 1.38 11.69 2.20
CA SER A 117 2.34 11.54 1.11
C SER A 117 3.57 12.42 1.30
N LEU A 118 3.38 13.67 1.75
CA LEU A 118 4.46 14.60 2.06
C LEU A 118 5.26 14.14 3.28
N GLU A 119 4.58 13.65 4.31
CA GLU A 119 5.25 13.15 5.52
C GLU A 119 6.05 11.87 5.22
N SER A 120 5.50 10.95 4.43
CA SER A 120 6.25 9.77 3.97
C SER A 120 7.50 10.16 3.20
N ARG A 121 7.45 11.21 2.36
CA ARG A 121 8.64 11.73 1.67
C ARG A 121 9.65 12.32 2.65
N ARG A 122 9.20 13.09 3.64
CA ARG A 122 10.08 13.68 4.66
C ARG A 122 10.85 12.59 5.41
N LEU A 123 10.13 11.59 5.91
CA LEU A 123 10.72 10.44 6.64
C LEU A 123 11.66 9.62 5.77
N PHE A 124 11.34 9.47 4.47
CA PHE A 124 12.23 8.77 3.54
C PHE A 124 13.55 9.51 3.34
N LEU A 125 13.52 10.85 3.24
CA LEU A 125 14.74 11.66 3.15
C LEU A 125 15.57 11.60 4.43
N GLU A 126 14.92 11.67 5.59
CA GLU A 126 15.58 11.52 6.89
C GLU A 126 16.29 10.18 7.01
N LEU A 127 15.63 9.08 6.60
CA LEU A 127 16.24 7.75 6.59
C LEU A 127 17.41 7.63 5.60
N ALA A 128 17.43 8.41 4.53
CA ALA A 128 18.51 8.39 3.54
C ALA A 128 19.78 9.12 4.02
N ASP A 129 19.66 9.97 5.05
CA ASP A 129 20.77 10.73 5.64
C ASP A 129 21.44 9.99 6.82
N GLU A 130 20.88 8.85 7.28
CA GLU A 130 21.47 7.97 8.30
C GLU A 130 22.48 6.96 7.72
#